data_AF-A0A924NLR5-F1
#
_entry.id   AF-A0A924NLR5-F1
#
_cell.length_a   1.000
_cell.length_b   1.000
_cell.length_c   1.000
_cell.angle_alpha   90.00
_cell.angle_beta   90.00
_cell.angle_gamma   90.00
#
_symmetry.space_group_name_H-M   'P 1'
#
loop_
_entity.id
_entity.type
_entity.pdbx_description
1 polymer ?
#
loop_
_entity_poly.entity_id
_entity_poly.type
_entity_poly.pdbx_seq_one_letter_code
_entity_poly.pdbx_strand_id
1 'polypeptide(L)'
;MTLLGQGLADHARLPALDVAAAEQLAAAMTSELQARRPWLLRLEQLPVGDPVATLLAARLGLQVHRGVPCPVTDVDHDAPLTSVLSVNGRKSLRRGTNRLAAGGQQLVTTWTGGPRAAETLPDLLALRRARDHAVGRASEADDPRARAFQGSVAQALADRSLLEVLRCEVDGDLAAYALVLVDGDVLRVWDGRVRPGVERYGVGWLADVAVLARAWSDPSVRAVDWMRGATENKQRCATRTVDSCHVTGASSPWLRQTSDAAVRLRGGLLRVARRLVPPARRHAVRGLRGRS
;
A
#
# COMPACT_ATOMS: atom_id res chain seq x y z
N MET A 1 -1.63 -17.45 -4.27
CA MET A 1 -2.39 -16.19 -4.11
C MET A 1 -2.12 -15.32 -5.34
N THR A 2 -3.20 -14.85 -5.98
CA THR A 2 -3.27 -14.45 -7.40
C THR A 2 -3.11 -12.94 -7.58
N LEU A 3 -2.55 -12.53 -8.72
CA LEU A 3 -2.57 -11.18 -9.29
C LEU A 3 -3.94 -10.51 -9.08
N LEU A 4 -3.98 -9.50 -8.20
CA LEU A 4 -5.08 -8.52 -8.21
C LEU A 4 -4.86 -7.61 -9.41
N GLY A 5 -5.86 -7.58 -10.31
CA GLY A 5 -5.82 -6.93 -11.62
C GLY A 5 -5.55 -5.41 -11.57
N GLN A 6 -5.24 -4.88 -12.75
CA GLN A 6 -4.92 -3.49 -13.09
C GLN A 6 -5.07 -2.44 -11.96
N GLY A 7 -3.93 -1.93 -11.51
CA GLY A 7 -3.81 -0.78 -10.62
C GLY A 7 -3.65 -1.16 -9.14
N LEU A 8 -2.48 -0.83 -8.58
CA LEU A 8 -2.17 -0.90 -7.14
C LEU A 8 -2.02 -2.29 -6.51
N ALA A 9 -1.67 -3.34 -7.27
CA ALA A 9 -1.09 -4.52 -6.65
C ALA A 9 0.34 -4.16 -6.18
N ASP A 10 0.53 -4.03 -4.86
CA ASP A 10 1.85 -3.71 -4.29
C ASP A 10 2.80 -4.91 -4.30
N HIS A 11 2.24 -6.11 -4.44
CA HIS A 11 2.93 -7.31 -4.89
C HIS A 11 2.15 -7.92 -6.05
N ALA A 12 2.83 -8.21 -7.14
CA ALA A 12 2.34 -9.11 -8.16
C ALA A 12 3.16 -10.41 -8.11
N ARG A 13 2.53 -11.53 -8.40
CA ARG A 13 3.23 -12.80 -8.66
C ARG A 13 2.61 -13.45 -9.87
N LEU A 14 3.46 -14.00 -10.73
CA LEU A 14 3.03 -14.86 -11.82
C LEU A 14 2.87 -16.29 -11.26
N PRO A 15 1.77 -16.99 -11.56
CA PRO A 15 1.46 -18.27 -10.93
C PRO A 15 2.28 -19.41 -11.54
N ALA A 16 3.59 -19.39 -11.32
CA ALA A 16 4.51 -20.46 -11.69
C ALA A 16 5.05 -21.10 -10.40
N LEU A 17 4.72 -22.36 -10.16
CA LEU A 17 5.09 -23.09 -8.95
C LEU A 17 6.52 -23.65 -9.02
N ASP A 18 7.03 -23.85 -10.24
CA ASP A 18 8.37 -24.38 -10.52
C ASP A 18 8.91 -23.82 -11.85
N VAL A 19 10.12 -24.25 -12.22
CA VAL A 19 10.82 -23.81 -13.42
C VAL A 19 10.06 -24.20 -14.70
N ALA A 20 9.53 -25.42 -14.78
CA ALA A 20 8.81 -25.90 -15.96
C ALA A 20 7.50 -25.12 -16.17
N ALA A 21 6.76 -24.87 -15.09
CA ALA A 21 5.57 -24.02 -15.10
C ALA A 21 5.92 -22.58 -15.51
N ALA A 22 7.07 -22.06 -15.07
CA ALA A 22 7.52 -20.73 -15.47
C ALA A 22 7.83 -20.65 -16.97
N GLU A 23 8.48 -21.68 -17.53
CA GLU A 23 8.76 -21.79 -18.96
C GLU A 23 7.50 -21.87 -19.82
N GLN A 24 6.54 -22.70 -19.40
CA GLN A 24 5.25 -22.86 -20.06
C GLN A 24 4.45 -21.56 -20.03
N LEU A 25 4.34 -20.92 -18.86
CA LEU A 25 3.61 -19.67 -18.72
C LEU A 25 4.25 -18.55 -19.55
N ALA A 26 5.58 -18.41 -19.51
CA ALA A 26 6.29 -17.45 -20.33
C ALA A 26 6.11 -17.74 -21.84
N ALA A 27 5.99 -19.01 -22.24
CA ALA A 27 5.83 -19.40 -23.64
C ALA A 27 4.43 -19.04 -24.14
N ALA A 28 3.41 -19.38 -23.36
CA ALA A 28 2.03 -19.04 -23.64
C ALA A 28 1.83 -17.52 -23.72
N MET A 29 2.34 -16.76 -22.75
CA MET A 29 2.27 -15.29 -22.77
C MET A 29 3.02 -14.70 -23.97
N THR A 30 4.19 -15.23 -24.32
CA THR A 30 4.96 -14.79 -25.50
C THR A 30 4.16 -15.02 -26.79
N SER A 31 3.62 -16.23 -26.95
CA SER A 31 2.81 -16.59 -28.12
C SER A 31 1.58 -15.68 -28.25
N GLU A 32 0.87 -15.46 -27.15
CA GLU A 32 -0.32 -14.62 -27.12
C GLU A 32 -0.02 -13.16 -27.49
N LEU A 33 1.06 -12.60 -26.93
CA LEU A 33 1.50 -11.25 -27.26
C LEU A 33 1.92 -11.15 -28.73
N GLN A 34 2.66 -12.14 -29.24
CA GLN A 34 3.07 -12.14 -30.65
C GLN A 34 1.88 -12.23 -31.61
N ALA A 35 0.83 -12.98 -31.26
CA ALA A 35 -0.41 -13.07 -32.01
C ALA A 35 -1.24 -11.77 -31.97
N ARG A 36 -1.20 -11.01 -30.86
CA ARG A 36 -2.01 -9.80 -30.64
C ARG A 36 -1.24 -8.49 -30.85
N ARG A 37 -0.65 -8.29 -32.02
CA ARG A 37 -0.04 -6.99 -32.35
C ARG A 37 -1.13 -5.95 -32.74
N PRO A 38 -0.99 -4.68 -32.36
CA PRO A 38 0.05 -4.13 -31.48
C PRO A 38 -0.18 -4.45 -30.00
N TRP A 39 0.91 -4.60 -29.24
CA TRP A 39 0.85 -4.81 -27.78
C TRP A 39 1.75 -3.86 -27.00
N LEU A 40 1.30 -3.60 -25.76
CA LEU A 40 2.05 -2.95 -24.70
C LEU A 40 1.94 -3.85 -23.47
N LEU A 41 3.07 -4.24 -22.90
CA LEU A 41 3.14 -5.04 -21.68
C LEU A 41 3.73 -4.20 -20.55
N ARG A 42 3.05 -4.22 -19.41
CA ARG A 42 3.52 -3.61 -18.17
C ARG A 42 3.14 -4.51 -17.01
N LEU A 43 4.15 -5.16 -16.44
CA LEU A 43 4.04 -5.93 -15.21
C LEU A 43 4.74 -5.13 -14.11
N GLU A 44 4.08 -4.91 -12.98
CA GLU A 44 4.62 -4.13 -11.87
C GLU A 44 4.78 -4.98 -10.62
N GLN A 45 5.76 -4.61 -9.78
CA GLN A 45 6.01 -5.19 -8.46
C GLN A 45 6.13 -6.71 -8.45
N LEU A 46 6.81 -7.26 -9.46
CA LEU A 46 7.21 -8.66 -9.43
C LEU A 46 8.39 -8.82 -8.46
N PRO A 47 8.57 -9.99 -7.85
CA PRO A 47 9.79 -10.31 -7.12
C PRO A 47 11.02 -10.11 -8.01
N VAL A 48 12.11 -9.59 -7.44
CA VAL A 48 13.39 -9.58 -8.15
C VAL A 48 13.78 -11.02 -8.47
N GLY A 49 14.15 -11.27 -9.73
CA GLY A 49 14.49 -12.61 -10.20
C GLY A 49 13.28 -13.51 -10.48
N ASP A 50 12.07 -12.97 -10.60
CA ASP A 50 10.91 -13.77 -11.02
C ASP A 50 11.22 -14.53 -12.34
N PRO A 51 11.05 -15.86 -12.38
CA PRO A 51 11.52 -16.68 -13.49
C PRO A 51 10.72 -16.42 -14.77
N VAL A 52 9.41 -16.19 -14.66
CA VAL A 52 8.55 -15.90 -15.81
C VAL A 52 8.92 -14.52 -16.38
N ALA A 53 9.11 -13.53 -15.51
CA ALA A 53 9.52 -12.19 -15.89
C ALA A 53 10.87 -12.19 -16.65
N THR A 54 11.83 -12.98 -16.16
CA THR A 54 13.14 -13.15 -16.77
C THR A 54 13.04 -13.78 -18.15
N LEU A 55 12.26 -14.86 -18.28
CA LEU A 55 12.03 -15.54 -19.56
C LEU A 55 11.31 -14.64 -20.58
N LEU A 56 10.30 -13.89 -20.15
CA LEU A 56 9.60 -12.93 -20.99
C LEU A 56 10.54 -11.83 -21.49
N ALA A 57 11.38 -11.29 -20.59
CA ALA A 57 12.36 -10.27 -20.95
C ALA A 57 13.34 -10.77 -22.01
N ALA A 58 13.86 -11.99 -21.85
CA ALA A 58 14.75 -12.62 -22.82
C ALA A 58 14.06 -12.88 -24.18
N ARG A 59 12.84 -13.42 -24.18
CA ARG A 59 12.12 -13.81 -25.42
C ARG A 59 11.59 -12.64 -26.23
N LEU A 60 11.19 -11.55 -25.58
CA LEU A 60 10.51 -10.41 -26.22
C LEU A 60 11.34 -9.11 -26.21
N GLY A 61 12.57 -9.14 -25.67
CA GLY A 61 13.39 -7.93 -25.51
C GLY A 61 12.73 -6.88 -24.61
N LEU A 62 12.11 -7.34 -23.52
CA LEU A 62 11.48 -6.45 -22.53
C LEU A 62 12.56 -5.85 -21.62
N GLN A 63 12.26 -4.68 -21.07
CA GLN A 63 13.10 -4.02 -20.09
C GLN A 63 12.65 -4.39 -18.69
N VAL A 64 13.62 -4.67 -17.82
CA VAL A 64 13.39 -4.89 -16.40
C VAL A 64 13.95 -3.70 -15.63
N HIS A 65 13.10 -3.04 -14.86
CA HIS A 65 13.45 -1.86 -14.06
C HIS A 65 13.31 -2.19 -12.58
N ARG A 66 14.07 -1.53 -11.72
CA ARG A 66 13.87 -1.62 -10.28
C ARG A 66 12.49 -1.04 -9.93
N GLY A 67 11.72 -1.81 -9.17
CA GLY A 67 10.45 -1.39 -8.63
C GLY A 67 10.63 -0.52 -7.37
N VAL A 68 9.49 -0.16 -6.77
CA VAL A 68 9.50 0.56 -5.49
C VAL A 68 9.58 -0.47 -4.37
N PRO A 69 10.56 -0.39 -3.46
CA PRO A 69 10.67 -1.36 -2.38
C PRO A 69 9.49 -1.26 -1.40
N CYS A 70 9.17 -2.40 -0.79
CA CYS A 70 8.16 -2.50 0.26
C CYS A 70 8.88 -2.62 1.63
N PRO A 71 8.69 -1.67 2.55
CA PRO A 71 9.22 -1.78 3.90
C PRO A 71 8.51 -2.89 4.66
N VAL A 72 9.28 -3.68 5.40
CA VAL A 72 8.78 -4.80 6.22
C VAL A 72 9.35 -4.67 7.63
N THR A 73 8.51 -4.91 8.62
CA THR A 73 8.90 -5.09 10.02
C THR A 73 8.84 -6.56 10.35
N ASP A 74 9.98 -7.17 10.63
CA ASP A 74 10.04 -8.52 11.15
C ASP A 74 9.60 -8.51 12.62
N VAL A 75 8.83 -9.53 12.99
CA VAL A 75 8.29 -9.71 14.34
C VAL A 75 9.19 -10.70 15.07
N ASP A 76 9.81 -10.21 16.14
CA ASP A 76 10.55 -11.02 17.09
C ASP A 76 9.72 -11.12 18.36
N HIS A 77 9.15 -12.30 18.61
CA HIS A 77 8.30 -12.55 19.79
C HIS A 77 9.09 -12.73 21.08
N ASP A 78 10.41 -12.93 21.00
CA ASP A 78 11.29 -12.97 22.18
C ASP A 78 11.69 -11.54 22.61
N ALA A 79 11.51 -10.55 21.72
CA ALA A 79 11.71 -9.15 22.01
C ALA A 79 10.40 -8.40 22.26
N PRO A 80 10.36 -7.42 23.18
CA PRO A 80 9.19 -6.58 23.34
C PRO A 80 8.98 -5.69 22.11
N LEU A 81 7.73 -5.38 21.74
CA LEU A 81 7.38 -4.47 20.63
C LEU A 81 8.19 -3.17 20.60
N THR A 82 8.59 -2.65 21.77
CA THR A 82 9.42 -1.45 21.86
C THR A 82 10.79 -1.57 21.20
N SER A 83 11.27 -2.78 20.88
CA SER A 83 12.54 -3.03 20.19
C SER A 83 12.55 -2.48 18.76
N VAL A 84 11.41 -2.55 18.05
CA VAL A 84 11.25 -1.99 16.69
C VAL A 84 10.81 -0.53 16.68
N LEU A 85 10.58 0.06 17.87
CA LEU A 85 10.20 1.46 18.00
C LEU A 85 11.41 2.31 18.43
N SER A 86 11.83 3.22 17.54
CA SER A 86 12.86 4.20 17.89
C SER A 86 12.48 5.02 19.13
N VAL A 87 13.48 5.55 19.86
CA VAL A 87 13.26 6.43 21.02
C VAL A 87 12.34 7.60 20.66
N ASN A 88 12.53 8.19 19.47
CA ASN A 88 11.69 9.28 18.98
C ASN A 88 10.27 8.80 18.62
N GLY A 89 10.12 7.60 18.08
CA GLY A 89 8.82 6.96 17.84
C GLY A 89 8.04 6.76 19.13
N ARG A 90 8.68 6.24 20.18
CA ARG A 90 8.10 6.08 21.52
C ARG A 90 7.71 7.42 22.15
N LYS A 91 8.58 8.44 22.06
CA LYS A 91 8.26 9.81 22.50
C LYS A 91 7.10 10.40 21.70
N SER A 92 7.01 10.13 20.40
CA SER A 92 5.91 10.59 19.55
C SER A 92 4.59 9.96 19.96
N LEU A 93 4.59 8.64 20.21
CA LEU A 93 3.44 7.87 20.69
C LEU A 93 2.90 8.48 21.99
N ARG A 94 3.76 8.60 23.01
CA ARG A 94 3.40 9.19 24.30
C ARG A 94 2.83 10.60 24.17
N ARG A 95 3.42 11.44 23.32
CA ARG A 95 2.91 12.80 23.08
C ARG A 95 1.53 12.79 22.42
N GLY A 96 1.29 11.88 21.48
CA GLY A 96 -0.03 11.72 20.84
C GLY A 96 -1.11 11.34 21.85
N THR A 97 -0.85 10.31 22.65
CA THR A 97 -1.73 9.87 23.74
C THR A 97 -1.98 10.97 24.78
N ASN A 98 -0.93 11.67 25.22
CA ASN A 98 -1.07 12.76 26.19
C ASN A 98 -1.89 13.94 25.63
N ARG A 99 -1.80 14.23 24.32
CA ARG A 99 -2.61 15.29 23.70
C ARG A 99 -4.08 14.94 23.62
N LEU A 100 -4.41 13.68 23.33
CA LEU A 100 -5.79 13.18 23.37
C LEU A 100 -6.34 13.34 24.79
N ALA A 101 -5.61 12.83 25.79
CA ALA A 101 -6.01 12.92 27.19
C ALA A 101 -6.16 14.37 27.68
N ALA A 102 -5.20 15.25 27.39
CA ALA A 102 -5.24 16.66 27.79
C ALA A 102 -6.38 17.44 27.12
N GLY A 103 -6.80 17.03 25.92
CA GLY A 103 -7.95 17.63 25.25
C GLY A 103 -9.29 17.01 25.65
N GLY A 104 -9.30 15.98 26.51
CA GLY A 104 -10.52 15.24 26.88
C GLY A 104 -11.05 14.32 25.77
N GLN A 105 -10.24 14.02 24.75
CA GLN A 105 -10.60 13.10 23.68
C GLN A 105 -10.27 11.65 24.06
N GLN A 106 -11.14 10.72 23.67
CA GLN A 106 -10.91 9.29 23.81
C GLN A 106 -10.58 8.67 22.45
N LEU A 107 -9.47 7.92 22.38
CA LEU A 107 -9.16 7.07 21.23
C LEU A 107 -9.56 5.63 21.53
N VAL A 108 -10.40 5.06 20.66
CA VAL A 108 -10.77 3.65 20.67
C VAL A 108 -10.21 2.98 19.42
N THR A 109 -9.59 1.82 19.59
CA THR A 109 -9.11 0.99 18.47
C THR A 109 -9.89 -0.31 18.43
N THR A 110 -10.42 -0.66 17.27
CA THR A 110 -11.23 -1.87 17.09
C THR A 110 -10.72 -2.66 15.89
N TRP A 111 -10.50 -3.96 16.10
CA TRP A 111 -10.17 -4.91 15.05
C TRP A 111 -11.42 -5.67 14.62
N THR A 112 -11.63 -5.76 13.31
CA THR A 112 -12.73 -6.52 12.71
C THR A 112 -12.16 -7.44 11.64
N GLY A 113 -12.37 -8.75 11.77
CA GLY A 113 -11.91 -9.75 10.81
C GLY A 113 -13.07 -10.53 10.17
N GLY A 114 -12.72 -11.38 9.19
CA GLY A 114 -13.67 -12.27 8.51
C GLY A 114 -14.75 -11.49 7.73
N PRO A 115 -15.94 -12.07 7.52
CA PRO A 115 -17.01 -11.45 6.72
C PRO A 115 -17.39 -10.04 7.18
N ARG A 116 -17.29 -9.75 8.49
CA ARG A 116 -17.61 -8.45 9.07
C ARG A 116 -16.62 -7.35 8.68
N ALA A 117 -15.40 -7.70 8.25
CA ALA A 117 -14.43 -6.71 7.80
C ALA A 117 -14.96 -5.94 6.57
N ALA A 118 -15.64 -6.64 5.64
CA ALA A 118 -16.19 -6.04 4.43
C ALA A 118 -17.34 -5.07 4.72
N GLU A 119 -18.11 -5.29 5.80
CA GLU A 119 -19.20 -4.39 6.23
C GLU A 119 -18.69 -2.97 6.53
N THR A 120 -17.43 -2.83 6.95
CA THR A 120 -16.84 -1.52 7.29
C THR A 120 -16.41 -0.70 6.07
N LEU A 121 -16.29 -1.34 4.89
CA LEU A 121 -15.67 -0.74 3.71
C LEU A 121 -16.33 0.58 3.24
N PRO A 122 -17.67 0.75 3.26
CA PRO A 122 -18.28 2.01 2.86
C PRO A 122 -17.73 3.22 3.63
N ASP A 123 -17.56 3.10 4.95
CA ASP A 123 -16.99 4.16 5.80
C ASP A 123 -15.52 4.45 5.43
N LEU A 124 -14.74 3.39 5.20
CA LEU A 124 -13.32 3.52 4.87
C LEU A 124 -13.14 4.24 3.53
N LEU A 125 -13.97 3.89 2.53
CA LEU A 125 -13.97 4.55 1.22
C LEU A 125 -14.41 6.01 1.31
N ALA A 126 -15.41 6.32 2.15
CA ALA A 126 -15.82 7.69 2.41
C ALA A 126 -14.68 8.52 3.02
N LEU A 127 -13.99 7.99 4.04
CA LEU A 127 -12.83 8.64 4.65
C LEU A 127 -11.69 8.82 3.65
N ARG A 128 -11.38 7.78 2.84
CA ARG A 128 -10.36 7.84 1.79
C ARG A 128 -10.65 8.96 0.79
N ARG A 129 -11.89 9.04 0.32
CA ARG A 129 -12.35 10.08 -0.61
C ARG A 129 -12.19 11.46 0.00
N ALA A 130 -12.70 11.67 1.21
CA ALA A 130 -12.61 12.94 1.92
C ALA A 130 -11.15 13.39 2.12
N ARG A 131 -10.28 12.47 2.56
CA ARG A 131 -8.84 12.74 2.70
C ARG A 131 -8.22 13.13 1.38
N ASP A 132 -8.47 12.36 0.32
CA ASP A 132 -7.85 12.60 -0.99
C ASP A 132 -8.24 13.97 -1.54
N HIS A 133 -9.52 14.34 -1.43
CA HIS A 133 -9.99 15.67 -1.82
C HIS A 133 -9.40 16.79 -0.96
N ALA A 134 -9.29 16.59 0.36
CA ALA A 134 -8.69 17.58 1.26
C ALA A 134 -7.23 17.93 0.88
N VAL A 135 -6.48 16.96 0.38
CA VAL A 135 -5.10 17.16 -0.10
C VAL A 135 -5.01 17.51 -1.60
N GLY A 136 -6.15 17.76 -2.26
CA GLY A 136 -6.21 18.12 -3.68
C GLY A 136 -5.88 16.98 -4.64
N ARG A 137 -6.11 15.73 -4.23
CA ARG A 137 -5.89 14.51 -5.02
C ARG A 137 -7.23 13.93 -5.46
N ALA A 138 -7.33 13.51 -6.72
CA ALA A 138 -8.47 12.71 -7.18
C ALA A 138 -8.49 11.36 -6.44
N SER A 139 -9.66 10.90 -6.01
CA SER A 139 -9.79 9.60 -5.36
C SER A 139 -10.27 8.56 -6.36
N GLU A 140 -9.70 7.37 -6.35
CA GLU A 140 -10.28 6.23 -7.07
C GLU A 140 -11.69 5.92 -6.55
N ALA A 141 -11.96 6.23 -5.28
CA ALA A 141 -13.29 6.13 -4.70
C ALA A 141 -14.29 7.14 -5.30
N ASP A 142 -13.88 8.04 -6.20
CA ASP A 142 -14.82 8.87 -6.98
C ASP A 142 -15.48 8.06 -8.12
N ASP A 143 -14.78 7.07 -8.68
CA ASP A 143 -15.28 6.22 -9.76
C ASP A 143 -16.18 5.09 -9.20
N PRO A 144 -17.48 5.04 -9.58
CA PRO A 144 -18.37 3.95 -9.17
C PRO A 144 -17.87 2.55 -9.52
N ARG A 145 -17.17 2.39 -10.66
CA ARG A 145 -16.64 1.09 -11.08
C ARG A 145 -15.50 0.64 -10.20
N ALA A 146 -14.59 1.55 -9.85
CA ALA A 146 -13.50 1.28 -8.92
C ALA A 146 -14.04 0.94 -7.52
N ARG A 147 -15.07 1.64 -7.03
CA ARG A 147 -15.72 1.31 -5.75
C ARG A 147 -16.35 -0.08 -5.77
N ALA A 148 -17.10 -0.42 -6.82
CA ALA A 148 -17.72 -1.74 -6.95
C ALA A 148 -16.68 -2.86 -6.99
N PHE A 149 -15.59 -2.67 -7.74
CA PHE A 149 -14.47 -3.59 -7.77
C PHE A 149 -13.83 -3.75 -6.38
N GLN A 150 -13.50 -2.66 -5.69
CA GLN A 150 -12.94 -2.69 -4.33
C GLN A 150 -13.87 -3.41 -3.34
N GLY A 151 -15.19 -3.17 -3.43
CA GLY A 151 -16.20 -3.90 -2.67
C GLY A 151 -16.14 -5.40 -2.90
N SER A 152 -16.14 -5.83 -4.16
CA SER A 152 -16.07 -7.25 -4.52
C SER A 152 -14.79 -7.93 -4.04
N VAL A 153 -13.64 -7.25 -4.17
CA VAL A 153 -12.34 -7.77 -3.70
C VAL A 153 -12.31 -7.88 -2.18
N ALA A 154 -12.75 -6.84 -1.47
CA ALA A 154 -12.80 -6.87 -0.01
C ALA A 154 -13.72 -7.97 0.51
N GLN A 155 -14.90 -8.14 -0.10
CA GLN A 155 -15.83 -9.21 0.26
C GLN A 155 -15.21 -10.59 0.05
N ALA A 156 -14.61 -10.84 -1.13
CA ALA A 156 -13.99 -12.12 -1.42
C ALA A 156 -12.82 -12.46 -0.49
N LEU A 157 -12.07 -11.46 -0.02
CA LEU A 157 -11.00 -11.63 0.96
C LEU A 157 -11.58 -11.88 2.36
N ALA A 158 -12.60 -11.12 2.75
CA ALA A 158 -13.30 -11.25 4.04
C ALA A 158 -13.95 -12.63 4.21
N ASP A 159 -14.63 -13.14 3.17
CA ASP A 159 -15.26 -14.47 3.16
C ASP A 159 -14.25 -15.61 3.38
N ARG A 160 -12.97 -15.36 3.04
CA ARG A 160 -11.86 -16.31 3.22
C ARG A 160 -11.05 -16.04 4.49
N SER A 161 -11.48 -15.11 5.33
CA SER A 161 -10.74 -14.64 6.51
C SER A 161 -9.33 -14.12 6.18
N LEU A 162 -9.14 -13.57 4.97
CA LEU A 162 -7.89 -12.97 4.51
C LEU A 162 -7.89 -11.44 4.65
N LEU A 163 -8.91 -10.88 5.30
CA LEU A 163 -9.06 -9.44 5.51
C LEU A 163 -9.35 -9.13 6.98
N GLU A 164 -8.55 -8.25 7.55
CA GLU A 164 -8.78 -7.60 8.83
C GLU A 164 -8.82 -6.07 8.64
N VAL A 165 -9.59 -5.39 9.47
CA VAL A 165 -9.71 -3.93 9.50
C VAL A 165 -9.43 -3.46 10.91
N LEU A 166 -8.43 -2.59 11.04
CA LEU A 166 -8.26 -1.74 12.22
C LEU A 166 -9.02 -0.43 12.00
N ARG A 167 -9.93 -0.10 12.89
CA ARG A 167 -10.55 1.22 13.02
C ARG A 167 -9.98 1.94 14.23
N CYS A 168 -9.66 3.22 14.06
CA CYS A 168 -9.27 4.12 15.14
C CYS A 168 -10.29 5.25 15.21
N GLU A 169 -11.05 5.31 16.30
CA GLU A 169 -12.14 6.26 16.50
C GLU A 169 -11.76 7.26 17.60
N VAL A 170 -11.95 8.55 17.33
CA VAL A 170 -11.76 9.62 18.32
C VAL A 170 -13.14 10.19 18.65
N ASP A 171 -13.56 10.03 19.89
CA ASP A 171 -14.90 10.42 20.38
C ASP A 171 -16.05 9.82 19.54
N GLY A 172 -15.89 8.56 19.12
CA GLY A 172 -16.87 7.82 18.30
C GLY A 172 -16.76 8.07 16.78
N ASP A 173 -15.98 9.05 16.34
CA ASP A 173 -15.77 9.32 14.92
C ASP A 173 -14.56 8.57 14.37
N LEU A 174 -14.70 7.94 13.19
CA LEU A 174 -13.58 7.33 12.47
C LEU A 174 -12.47 8.35 12.16
N ALA A 175 -11.35 8.22 12.85
CA ALA A 175 -10.20 9.12 12.77
C ALA A 175 -9.06 8.53 11.94
N ALA A 176 -8.87 7.21 11.95
CA ALA A 176 -7.99 6.51 11.03
C ALA A 176 -8.45 5.06 10.81
N TYR A 177 -7.94 4.43 9.76
CA TYR A 177 -8.08 2.99 9.57
C TYR A 177 -6.82 2.38 8.94
N ALA A 178 -6.67 1.07 9.13
CA ALA A 178 -5.78 0.23 8.34
C ALA A 178 -6.56 -1.00 7.83
N LEU A 179 -6.48 -1.25 6.53
CA LEU A 179 -6.99 -2.43 5.85
C LEU A 179 -5.83 -3.41 5.70
N VAL A 180 -5.92 -4.56 6.36
CA VAL A 180 -4.82 -5.51 6.53
C VAL A 180 -5.18 -6.84 5.88
N LEU A 181 -4.33 -7.33 4.99
CA LEU A 181 -4.45 -8.68 4.44
C LEU A 181 -3.73 -9.66 5.33
N VAL A 182 -4.36 -10.79 5.61
CA VAL A 182 -3.74 -11.92 6.29
C VAL A 182 -3.16 -12.86 5.22
N ASP A 183 -1.84 -12.89 5.08
CA ASP A 183 -1.13 -13.68 4.06
C ASP A 183 -0.15 -14.64 4.74
N GLY A 184 -0.68 -15.80 5.18
CA GLY A 184 0.10 -16.78 5.94
C GLY A 184 0.59 -16.19 7.26
N ASP A 185 1.91 -16.12 7.42
CA ASP A 185 2.59 -15.54 8.57
C ASP A 185 2.90 -14.05 8.42
N VAL A 186 2.37 -13.38 7.39
CA VAL A 186 2.59 -11.96 7.13
C VAL A 186 1.28 -11.18 7.16
N LEU A 187 1.23 -10.10 7.93
CA LEU A 187 0.18 -9.09 7.85
C LEU A 187 0.58 -8.02 6.84
N ARG A 188 -0.23 -7.80 5.80
CA ARG A 188 0.06 -6.79 4.76
C ARG A 188 -0.87 -5.59 4.87
N VAL A 189 -0.34 -4.41 5.13
CA VAL A 189 -1.13 -3.17 5.26
C VAL A 189 -1.45 -2.62 3.87
N TRP A 190 -2.58 -3.07 3.31
CA TRP A 190 -2.99 -2.79 1.93
C TRP A 190 -3.46 -1.35 1.71
N ASP A 191 -4.25 -0.80 2.64
CA ASP A 191 -4.66 0.60 2.58
C ASP A 191 -4.78 1.19 3.99
N GLY A 192 -4.65 2.50 4.10
CA GLY A 192 -4.80 3.19 5.38
C GLY A 192 -4.87 4.69 5.20
N ARG A 193 -5.75 5.34 5.94
CA ARG A 193 -5.97 6.78 5.86
C ARG A 193 -6.25 7.35 7.23
N VAL A 194 -5.93 8.63 7.38
CA VAL A 194 -6.22 9.44 8.55
C VAL A 194 -7.18 10.54 8.11
N ARG A 195 -8.24 10.76 8.91
CA ARG A 195 -9.20 11.84 8.72
C ARG A 195 -8.47 13.18 8.75
N PRO A 196 -8.73 14.11 7.82
CA PRO A 196 -8.18 15.46 7.91
C PRO A 196 -8.56 16.16 9.22
N GLY A 197 -7.64 16.92 9.82
CA GLY A 197 -7.89 17.72 11.02
C GLY A 197 -7.54 17.04 12.36
N VAL A 198 -7.28 15.73 12.37
CA VAL A 198 -6.86 14.97 13.58
C VAL A 198 -5.34 14.73 13.63
N GLU A 199 -4.57 15.31 12.70
CA GLU A 199 -3.12 15.09 12.59
C GLU A 199 -2.37 15.52 13.85
N ARG A 200 -2.89 16.54 14.56
CA ARG A 200 -2.34 17.03 15.82
C ARG A 200 -2.25 15.95 16.90
N TYR A 201 -3.06 14.90 16.83
CA TYR A 201 -3.04 13.79 17.79
C TYR A 201 -2.08 12.67 17.38
N GLY A 202 -1.58 12.68 16.14
CA GLY A 202 -0.72 11.61 15.64
C GLY A 202 -1.45 10.28 15.44
N VAL A 203 -2.77 10.30 15.15
CA VAL A 203 -3.61 9.09 15.04
C VAL A 203 -3.07 8.08 14.04
N GLY A 204 -2.48 8.53 12.92
CA GLY A 204 -1.84 7.62 11.97
C GLY A 204 -0.72 6.78 12.60
N TRP A 205 0.11 7.40 13.44
CA TRP A 205 1.17 6.68 14.15
C TRP A 205 0.63 5.75 15.24
N LEU A 206 -0.44 6.15 15.92
CA LEU A 206 -1.15 5.28 16.87
C LEU A 206 -1.75 4.06 16.16
N ALA A 207 -2.30 4.23 14.95
CA ALA A 207 -2.80 3.15 14.12
C ALA A 207 -1.68 2.20 13.67
N ASP A 208 -0.56 2.73 13.17
CA ASP A 208 0.60 1.91 12.78
C ASP A 208 1.13 1.07 13.96
N VAL A 209 1.23 1.66 15.16
CA VAL A 209 1.65 0.93 16.37
C VAL A 209 0.60 -0.11 16.79
N ALA A 210 -0.69 0.15 16.58
CA ALA A 210 -1.73 -0.85 16.85
C ALA A 210 -1.67 -2.05 15.89
N VAL A 211 -1.30 -1.85 14.62
CA VAL A 211 -1.00 -2.95 13.67
C VAL A 211 0.17 -3.78 14.17
N LEU A 212 1.25 -3.14 14.61
CA LEU A 212 2.40 -3.85 15.18
C LEU A 212 2.02 -4.59 16.47
N ALA A 213 1.23 -3.98 17.35
CA ALA A 213 0.77 -4.64 18.58
C ALA A 213 -0.06 -5.91 18.27
N ARG A 214 -0.94 -5.84 17.26
CA ARG A 214 -1.69 -7.01 16.76
C ARG A 214 -0.75 -8.12 16.28
N ALA A 215 0.30 -7.77 15.54
CA ALA A 215 1.31 -8.73 15.08
C ALA A 215 2.09 -9.36 16.25
N TRP A 216 2.55 -8.55 17.21
CA TRP A 216 3.27 -9.05 18.40
C TRP A 216 2.42 -9.95 19.30
N SER A 217 1.10 -9.72 19.33
CA SER A 217 0.17 -10.53 20.13
C SER A 217 -0.14 -11.90 19.53
N ASP A 218 0.23 -12.14 18.27
CA ASP A 218 -0.10 -13.34 17.54
C ASP A 218 1.17 -14.10 17.14
N PRO A 219 1.50 -15.21 17.85
CA PRO A 219 2.73 -15.98 17.60
C PRO A 219 2.85 -16.56 16.19
N SER A 220 1.75 -16.58 15.42
CA SER A 220 1.77 -17.04 14.03
C SER A 220 2.28 -15.98 13.04
N VAL A 221 2.30 -14.70 13.43
CA VAL A 221 2.69 -13.59 12.58
C VAL A 221 4.19 -13.31 12.70
N ARG A 222 4.94 -13.51 11.61
CA ARG A 222 6.39 -13.29 11.53
C ARG A 222 6.77 -11.93 10.97
N ALA A 223 5.87 -11.25 10.25
CA ALA A 223 6.17 -9.94 9.70
C ALA A 223 4.93 -9.07 9.47
N VAL A 224 5.16 -7.75 9.47
CA VAL A 224 4.22 -6.75 8.95
C VAL A 224 4.82 -6.12 7.70
N ASP A 225 4.17 -6.35 6.55
CA ASP A 225 4.52 -5.73 5.28
C ASP A 225 3.70 -4.45 5.11
N TRP A 226 4.38 -3.30 5.06
CA TRP A 226 3.74 -2.01 4.91
C TRP A 226 3.36 -1.70 3.46
N MET A 227 3.54 -2.66 2.55
CA MET A 227 3.23 -2.59 1.13
C MET A 227 3.98 -1.42 0.45
N ARG A 228 3.60 -1.06 -0.78
CA ARG A 228 4.40 -0.12 -1.58
C ARG A 228 4.43 1.26 -0.93
N GLY A 229 5.59 1.90 -1.02
CA GLY A 229 5.76 3.32 -0.76
C GLY A 229 6.76 3.59 0.35
N ALA A 230 7.88 4.21 -0.01
CA ALA A 230 8.89 4.70 0.93
C ALA A 230 8.47 6.04 1.54
N THR A 231 7.30 6.10 2.17
CA THR A 231 6.99 7.25 3.03
C THR A 231 7.80 7.13 4.30
N GLU A 232 8.23 8.27 4.86
CA GLU A 232 8.97 8.30 6.12
C GLU A 232 8.22 7.53 7.21
N ASN A 233 6.89 7.61 7.25
CA ASN A 233 6.07 6.88 8.21
C ASN A 233 6.21 5.36 8.08
N LYS A 234 6.13 4.80 6.87
CA LYS A 234 6.26 3.34 6.65
C LYS A 234 7.68 2.83 6.93
N GLN A 235 8.70 3.67 6.71
CA GLN A 235 10.10 3.33 6.97
C GLN A 235 10.47 3.37 8.45
N ARG A 236 9.71 4.08 9.31
CA ARG A 236 10.05 4.25 10.74
C ARG A 236 10.10 2.96 11.55
N CYS A 237 9.38 1.92 11.11
CA CYS A 237 9.33 0.62 11.77
C CYS A 237 9.98 -0.49 10.94
N ALA A 238 10.46 -0.20 9.74
CA ALA A 238 10.98 -1.21 8.86
C ALA A 238 12.30 -1.78 9.41
N THR A 239 12.38 -3.09 9.55
CA THR A 239 13.63 -3.82 9.83
C THR A 239 14.37 -4.15 8.55
N ARG A 240 13.64 -4.28 7.44
CA ARG A 240 14.18 -4.51 6.10
C ARG A 240 13.27 -3.94 5.00
N THR A 241 13.76 -3.98 3.78
CA THR A 241 12.98 -3.66 2.58
C THR A 241 12.99 -4.82 1.61
N VAL A 242 11.83 -5.16 1.06
CA VAL A 242 11.70 -6.14 -0.02
C VAL A 242 11.76 -5.40 -1.34
N ASP A 243 12.79 -5.71 -2.12
CA ASP A 243 12.93 -5.19 -3.48
C ASP A 243 11.94 -5.86 -4.44
N SER A 244 11.59 -5.12 -5.48
CA SER A 244 10.73 -5.59 -6.56
C SER A 244 11.26 -5.11 -7.91
N CYS A 245 10.72 -5.65 -9.00
CA CYS A 245 11.02 -5.22 -10.36
C CYS A 245 9.74 -4.97 -11.16
N HIS A 246 9.87 -4.13 -12.19
CA HIS A 246 8.85 -3.85 -13.19
C HIS A 246 9.35 -4.36 -14.54
N VAL A 247 8.49 -5.02 -15.30
CA VAL A 247 8.80 -5.46 -16.67
C VAL A 247 7.95 -4.68 -17.65
N THR A 248 8.60 -4.00 -18.60
CA THR A 248 7.92 -3.20 -19.62
C THR A 248 8.41 -3.54 -21.02
N GLY A 249 7.50 -3.51 -21.98
CA GLY A 249 7.86 -3.62 -23.39
C GLY A 249 6.68 -3.35 -24.30
N ALA A 250 6.98 -3.21 -25.60
CA ALA A 250 5.97 -2.99 -26.62
C ALA A 250 6.38 -3.67 -27.92
N SER A 251 5.40 -3.99 -28.76
CA SER A 251 5.63 -4.62 -30.07
C SER A 251 6.31 -3.72 -31.10
N SER A 252 6.40 -2.41 -30.83
CA SER A 252 7.07 -1.44 -31.70
C SER A 252 7.73 -0.31 -30.91
N PRO A 253 8.80 0.32 -31.45
CA PRO A 253 9.45 1.47 -30.81
C PRO A 253 8.50 2.66 -30.58
N TRP A 254 7.57 2.91 -31.50
CA TRP A 254 6.62 4.02 -31.41
C TRP A 254 5.62 3.85 -30.25
N LEU A 255 5.12 2.64 -30.03
CA LEU A 255 4.25 2.34 -28.87
C LEU A 255 5.00 2.49 -27.54
N ARG A 256 6.28 2.10 -27.52
CA ARG A 256 7.14 2.30 -26.35
C ARG A 256 7.30 3.79 -26.05
N GLN A 257 7.66 4.60 -27.05
CA GLN A 257 7.85 6.04 -26.90
C GLN A 257 6.58 6.76 -26.44
N THR A 258 5.42 6.42 -27.00
CA THR A 258 4.14 7.03 -26.63
C THR A 258 3.71 6.66 -25.21
N SER A 259 3.88 5.40 -24.81
CA SER A 259 3.65 4.95 -23.42
C SER A 259 4.58 5.69 -22.43
N ASP A 260 5.87 5.77 -22.74
CA ASP A 260 6.86 6.45 -21.88
C ASP A 260 6.60 7.96 -21.83
N ALA A 261 6.18 8.57 -22.94
CA ALA A 261 5.77 9.96 -22.99
C ALA A 261 4.53 10.21 -22.12
N ALA A 262 3.51 9.36 -22.18
CA ALA A 262 2.31 9.46 -21.35
C ALA A 262 2.63 9.37 -19.85
N VAL A 263 3.52 8.43 -19.46
CA VAL A 263 3.98 8.32 -18.07
C VAL A 263 4.75 9.57 -17.63
N ARG A 264 5.68 10.08 -18.47
CA ARG A 264 6.45 11.29 -18.19
C ARG A 264 5.58 12.54 -18.11
N LEU A 265 4.62 12.70 -19.01
CA LEU A 265 3.65 13.80 -19.00
C LEU A 265 2.78 13.76 -17.76
N ARG A 266 2.27 12.57 -17.36
CA ARG A 266 1.51 12.43 -16.11
C ARG A 266 2.34 12.82 -14.90
N GLY A 267 3.61 12.38 -14.84
CA GLY A 267 4.54 12.80 -13.78
C GLY A 267 4.90 14.29 -13.82
N GLY A 268 5.00 14.90 -15.00
CA GLY A 268 5.23 16.32 -15.22
C GLY A 268 4.05 17.18 -14.78
N LEU A 269 2.84 16.85 -15.23
CA LEU A 269 1.59 17.50 -14.85
C LEU A 269 1.34 17.42 -13.35
N LEU A 270 1.62 16.27 -12.71
CA LEU A 270 1.54 16.15 -11.25
C LEU A 270 2.55 17.07 -10.54
N ARG A 271 3.75 17.29 -11.10
CA ARG A 271 4.73 18.22 -10.55
C ARG A 271 4.32 19.69 -10.73
N VAL A 272 3.75 20.05 -11.88
CA VAL A 272 3.23 21.39 -12.16
C VAL A 272 2.01 21.69 -11.29
N ALA A 273 1.06 20.76 -11.20
CA ALA A 273 -0.09 20.87 -10.31
C ALA A 273 0.34 21.10 -8.85
N ARG A 274 1.34 20.35 -8.35
CA ARG A 274 1.93 20.58 -7.01
C ARG A 274 2.54 21.97 -6.83
N ARG A 275 3.09 22.58 -7.89
CA ARG A 275 3.64 23.94 -7.85
C ARG A 275 2.54 25.00 -7.85
N LEU A 276 1.43 24.74 -8.53
CA LEU A 276 0.27 25.64 -8.63
C LEU A 276 -0.66 25.59 -7.41
N VAL A 277 -0.54 24.58 -6.53
CA VAL A 277 -1.22 24.59 -5.23
C VAL A 277 -0.64 25.72 -4.36
N PRO A 278 -1.47 26.70 -3.91
CA PRO A 278 -1.02 27.86 -3.15
C PRO A 278 -0.27 27.48 -1.86
N PRO A 279 0.77 28.24 -1.47
CA PRO A 279 1.60 27.95 -0.30
C PRO A 279 0.82 27.92 1.03
N ALA A 280 -0.36 28.55 1.12
CA ALA A 280 -1.22 28.50 2.30
C ALA A 280 -1.68 27.06 2.67
N ARG A 281 -1.71 26.11 1.72
CA ARG A 281 -1.95 24.68 2.00
C ARG A 281 -0.68 23.85 2.19
N ARG A 282 0.51 24.42 1.99
CA ARG A 282 1.79 23.73 2.28
C ARG A 282 2.14 23.70 3.77
N HIS A 283 1.58 24.61 4.56
CA HIS A 283 1.84 24.69 6.01
C HIS A 283 1.10 23.63 6.84
N ALA A 284 0.00 23.05 6.34
CA ALA A 284 -0.61 21.86 6.96
C ALA A 284 0.28 20.60 6.86
N VAL A 285 1.25 20.58 5.94
CA VAL A 285 2.22 19.47 5.76
C VAL A 285 3.59 19.79 6.38
N ARG A 286 3.88 21.06 6.71
CA ARG A 286 5.18 21.52 7.29
C ARG A 286 5.20 21.71 8.80
N GLY A 287 4.08 21.54 9.53
CA GLY A 287 4.04 21.55 11.00
C GLY A 287 4.87 20.44 11.69
N LEU A 288 5.55 19.60 10.91
CA LEU A 288 6.43 18.50 11.36
C LEU A 288 7.93 18.82 11.28
N ARG A 289 8.35 20.07 11.02
CA ARG A 289 9.75 20.47 11.24
C ARG A 289 9.87 21.24 12.54
N GLY A 290 10.43 20.58 13.54
CA GLY A 290 10.79 21.18 14.82
C GLY A 290 11.67 22.41 14.61
N ARG A 291 11.37 23.43 15.40
CA ARG A 291 12.24 24.58 15.63
C ARG A 291 13.54 24.08 16.28
N SER A 292 14.65 24.39 15.64
CA SER A 292 15.90 24.78 16.33
C SER A 292 15.64 26.05 17.15
#